data_AF-A0A0P1J157-F1
#
_entry.id   AF-A0A0P1J157-F1
#
_cell.length_a   1.000
_cell.length_b   1.000
_cell.length_c   1.000
_cell.angle_alpha   90.00
_cell.angle_beta   90.00
_cell.angle_gamma   90.00
#
_symmetry.space_group_name_H-M   'P 1'
#
loop_
_entity.id
_entity.type
_entity.pdbx_description
1 polymer ?
#
loop_
_entity_poly.entity_id
_entity_poly.type
_entity_poly.pdbx_seq_one_letter_code
_entity_poly.pdbx_strand_id
1 'polypeptide(L)'
;MQQSKTPENGSSVEEEFDAVRQTLAHLTQSLRGLEDEVMAGDAASVREASKLLSDIRTWSRLAIEMEARFEERRKQQAGIVDGYALDLIEARRTIGCRLARLRRCCREGQVSG
;
A
#
# COMPACT_ATOMS: atom_id res chain seq x y z
N MET A 1 14.90 -5.61 29.21
CA MET A 1 14.78 -6.00 27.78
C MET A 1 13.35 -5.70 27.35
N GLN A 2 13.12 -4.60 26.65
CA GLN A 2 11.81 -4.29 26.07
C GLN A 2 11.79 -4.84 24.64
N GLN A 3 10.89 -5.79 24.36
CA GLN A 3 10.58 -6.23 23.01
C GLN A 3 9.60 -5.23 22.41
N SER A 4 10.06 -4.45 21.44
CA SER A 4 9.21 -3.68 20.54
C SER A 4 8.57 -4.65 19.55
N LYS A 5 7.29 -4.97 19.78
CA LYS A 5 6.45 -5.73 18.86
C LYS A 5 6.13 -4.85 17.65
N THR A 6 6.83 -5.07 16.54
CA THR A 6 6.49 -4.52 15.23
C THR A 6 5.05 -4.94 14.89
N PRO A 7 4.17 -4.04 14.42
CA PRO A 7 2.79 -4.42 14.18
C PRO A 7 2.70 -5.32 12.94
N GLU A 8 2.06 -6.47 13.15
CA GLU A 8 1.65 -7.49 12.18
C GLU A 8 0.59 -6.90 11.20
N ASN A 9 0.92 -5.84 10.47
CA ASN A 9 -0.05 -5.11 9.63
C ASN A 9 0.10 -5.43 8.14
N GLY A 10 1.08 -6.27 7.76
CA GLY A 10 1.32 -6.68 6.38
C GLY A 10 0.34 -7.76 5.90
N SER A 11 -0.03 -8.71 6.77
CA SER A 11 -0.90 -9.84 6.39
C SER A 11 -2.32 -9.38 6.00
N SER A 12 -2.90 -8.43 6.74
CA SER A 12 -4.26 -7.94 6.49
C SER A 12 -4.42 -7.28 5.12
N VAL A 13 -3.40 -6.57 4.65
CA VAL A 13 -3.46 -5.86 3.36
C VAL A 13 -3.25 -6.82 2.19
N GLU A 14 -2.30 -7.74 2.31
CA GLU A 14 -2.04 -8.77 1.29
C GLU A 14 -3.28 -9.67 1.11
N GLU A 15 -3.94 -10.04 2.22
CA GLU A 15 -5.18 -10.81 2.24
C GLU A 15 -6.34 -10.04 1.57
N GLU A 16 -6.48 -8.75 1.85
CA GLU A 16 -7.46 -7.89 1.17
C GLU A 16 -7.19 -7.80 -0.35
N PHE A 17 -5.93 -7.74 -0.75
CA PHE A 17 -5.54 -7.66 -2.17
C PHE A 17 -5.84 -8.96 -2.93
N ASP A 18 -5.57 -10.10 -2.31
CA ASP A 18 -5.91 -11.41 -2.87
C ASP A 18 -7.42 -11.61 -2.99
N ALA A 19 -8.20 -11.14 -2.00
CA ALA A 19 -9.66 -11.18 -2.06
C ALA A 19 -10.21 -10.33 -3.24
N VAL A 20 -9.64 -9.15 -3.47
CA VAL A 20 -9.99 -8.30 -4.64
C VAL A 20 -9.62 -8.99 -5.95
N ARG A 21 -8.43 -9.61 -6.03
CA ARG A 21 -8.00 -10.36 -7.23
C ARG A 21 -8.93 -11.53 -7.55
N GLN A 22 -9.29 -12.33 -6.56
CA GLN A 22 -10.24 -13.44 -6.75
C GLN A 22 -11.61 -12.94 -7.21
N THR A 23 -12.07 -11.83 -6.65
CA THR A 23 -13.35 -11.21 -7.03
C THR A 23 -13.32 -10.73 -8.48
N LEU A 24 -12.24 -10.07 -8.93
CA LEU A 24 -12.09 -9.66 -10.32
C LEU A 24 -12.03 -10.84 -11.29
N ALA A 25 -11.33 -11.92 -10.93
CA ALA A 25 -11.27 -13.14 -11.72
C ALA A 25 -12.66 -13.77 -11.88
N HIS A 26 -13.42 -13.87 -10.77
CA HIS A 26 -14.78 -14.39 -10.77
C HIS A 26 -15.71 -13.54 -11.67
N LEU A 27 -15.64 -12.22 -11.59
CA LEU A 27 -16.46 -11.33 -12.42
C LEU A 27 -16.13 -11.40 -13.90
N THR A 28 -14.84 -11.57 -14.23
CA THR A 28 -14.40 -11.78 -15.60
C THR A 28 -14.99 -13.08 -16.17
N GLN A 29 -15.07 -14.13 -15.34
CA GLN A 29 -15.72 -15.39 -15.70
C GLN A 29 -17.23 -15.21 -15.92
N SER A 30 -17.91 -14.47 -15.03
CA SER A 30 -19.35 -14.19 -15.15
C SER A 30 -19.68 -13.38 -16.41
N LEU A 31 -18.86 -12.39 -16.76
CA LEU A 31 -19.02 -11.62 -18.01
C LEU A 31 -18.94 -12.50 -19.25
N ARG A 32 -18.01 -13.46 -19.29
CA ARG A 32 -17.88 -14.40 -20.41
C ARG A 32 -19.12 -15.28 -20.55
N GLY A 33 -19.67 -15.77 -19.43
CA GLY A 33 -20.91 -16.55 -19.47
C GLY A 33 -22.11 -15.75 -20.00
N LEU A 34 -22.20 -14.47 -19.64
CA LEU A 34 -23.24 -13.57 -20.16
C LEU A 34 -23.05 -13.22 -21.64
N GLU A 35 -21.82 -13.13 -22.12
CA GLU A 35 -21.53 -12.94 -23.55
C GLU A 35 -22.09 -14.11 -24.39
N ASP A 36 -21.92 -15.34 -23.90
CA ASP A 36 -22.48 -16.55 -24.53
C ASP A 36 -24.03 -16.53 -24.53
N GLU A 37 -24.66 -16.07 -23.43
CA GLU A 37 -26.13 -15.96 -23.31
C GLU A 37 -26.74 -14.82 -24.14
N VAL A 38 -26.03 -13.70 -24.30
CA VAL A 38 -26.47 -12.58 -25.15
C VAL A 38 -26.39 -12.96 -26.63
N MET A 39 -25.36 -13.72 -27.02
CA MET A 39 -25.26 -14.26 -28.39
C MET A 39 -26.37 -15.26 -28.72
N ALA A 40 -27.04 -15.84 -27.71
CA ALA A 40 -28.21 -16.70 -27.88
C ALA A 40 -29.53 -15.94 -28.10
N GLY A 41 -29.55 -14.60 -28.00
CA GLY A 41 -30.65 -13.75 -28.48
C GLY A 41 -31.77 -13.45 -27.47
N ASP A 42 -31.57 -13.65 -26.17
CA ASP A 42 -32.56 -13.29 -25.14
C ASP A 42 -32.40 -11.81 -24.70
N ALA A 43 -33.44 -11.00 -24.87
CA ALA A 43 -33.41 -9.59 -24.45
C ALA A 43 -33.34 -9.42 -22.92
N ALA A 44 -33.74 -10.44 -22.15
CA ALA A 44 -33.60 -10.44 -20.70
C ALA A 44 -32.14 -10.58 -20.25
N SER A 45 -31.34 -11.40 -20.96
CA SER A 45 -29.92 -11.60 -20.66
C SER A 45 -29.09 -10.34 -20.93
N VAL A 46 -29.47 -9.55 -21.96
CA VAL A 46 -28.83 -8.24 -22.25
C VAL A 46 -28.99 -7.25 -21.08
N ARG A 47 -30.16 -7.22 -20.44
CA ARG A 47 -30.43 -6.31 -19.32
C ARG A 47 -29.65 -6.71 -18.07
N GLU A 48 -29.59 -8.01 -17.77
CA GLU A 48 -28.81 -8.53 -16.65
C GLU A 48 -27.30 -8.34 -16.89
N ALA A 49 -26.83 -8.58 -18.13
CA ALA A 49 -25.44 -8.32 -18.53
C ALA A 49 -25.06 -6.83 -18.38
N SER A 50 -25.95 -5.92 -18.77
CA SER A 50 -25.74 -4.48 -18.61
C SER A 50 -25.62 -4.07 -17.15
N LYS A 51 -26.40 -4.71 -16.26
CA LYS A 51 -26.34 -4.47 -14.81
C LYS A 51 -25.03 -4.98 -14.22
N LEU A 52 -24.64 -6.22 -14.55
CA LEU A 52 -23.35 -6.78 -14.13
C LEU A 52 -22.17 -5.94 -14.62
N LEU A 53 -22.21 -5.46 -15.86
CA LEU A 53 -21.17 -4.57 -16.38
C LEU A 53 -21.10 -3.24 -15.61
N SER A 54 -22.23 -2.69 -15.19
CA SER A 54 -22.29 -1.49 -14.35
C SER A 54 -21.69 -1.73 -12.97
N ASP A 55 -21.99 -2.86 -12.35
CA ASP A 55 -21.44 -3.25 -11.05
C ASP A 55 -19.92 -3.44 -11.13
N ILE A 56 -19.44 -4.08 -12.20
CA ILE A 56 -18.01 -4.26 -12.46
C ILE A 56 -17.29 -2.93 -12.65
N ARG A 57 -17.88 -1.99 -13.41
CA ARG A 57 -17.31 -0.63 -13.54
C ARG A 57 -17.23 0.09 -12.20
N THR A 58 -18.23 -0.12 -11.34
CA THR A 58 -18.27 0.49 -10.00
C THR A 58 -17.16 -0.09 -9.13
N TRP A 59 -17.01 -1.41 -9.09
CA TRP A 59 -15.95 -2.05 -8.29
C TRP A 59 -14.55 -1.81 -8.85
N SER A 60 -14.39 -1.68 -10.18
CA SER A 60 -13.13 -1.30 -10.81
C SER A 60 -12.68 0.10 -10.38
N ARG A 61 -13.60 1.06 -10.32
CA ARG A 61 -13.30 2.41 -9.80
C ARG A 61 -12.90 2.37 -8.33
N LEU A 62 -13.63 1.62 -7.51
CA LEU A 62 -13.32 1.48 -6.09
C LEU A 62 -11.93 0.87 -5.88
N ALA A 63 -11.55 -0.14 -6.68
CA ALA A 63 -10.23 -0.75 -6.63
C ALA A 63 -9.11 0.25 -6.97
N ILE A 64 -9.28 1.05 -8.03
CA ILE A 64 -8.31 2.10 -8.41
C ILE A 64 -8.18 3.14 -7.29
N GLU A 65 -9.28 3.58 -6.69
CA GLU A 65 -9.27 4.52 -5.57
C GLU A 65 -8.54 3.94 -4.34
N MET A 66 -8.75 2.66 -4.07
CA MET A 66 -8.07 1.96 -2.98
C MET A 66 -6.58 1.78 -3.24
N GLU A 67 -6.18 1.48 -4.47
CA GLU A 67 -4.77 1.41 -4.86
C GLU A 67 -4.07 2.76 -4.68
N ALA A 68 -4.71 3.86 -5.09
CA ALA A 68 -4.18 5.21 -4.88
C ALA A 68 -4.02 5.53 -3.38
N ARG A 69 -5.00 5.16 -2.55
CA ARG A 69 -4.94 5.32 -1.09
C ARG A 69 -3.85 4.45 -0.46
N PHE A 70 -3.65 3.24 -0.99
CA PHE A 70 -2.62 2.34 -0.52
C PHE A 70 -1.22 2.89 -0.80
N GLU A 71 -0.99 3.36 -2.02
CA GLU A 71 0.27 4.00 -2.41
C GLU A 71 0.59 5.24 -1.57
N GLU A 72 -0.42 6.05 -1.25
CA GLU A 72 -0.26 7.20 -0.37
C GLU A 72 0.16 6.78 1.06
N ARG A 73 -0.51 5.76 1.63
CA ARG A 73 -0.12 5.21 2.93
C ARG A 73 1.27 4.59 2.91
N ARG A 74 1.64 3.90 1.82
CA ARG A 74 2.96 3.31 1.64
C ARG A 74 4.05 4.38 1.67
N LYS A 75 3.84 5.51 0.99
CA LYS A 75 4.77 6.66 1.02
C LYS A 75 4.90 7.26 2.43
N GLN A 76 3.78 7.43 3.14
CA GLN A 76 3.78 7.93 4.51
C GLN A 76 4.54 7.00 5.46
N GLN A 77 4.33 5.69 5.38
CA GLN A 77 5.04 4.70 6.22
C GLN A 77 6.52 4.60 5.89
N ALA A 78 6.90 4.78 4.63
CA ALA A 78 8.30 4.83 4.20
C ALA A 78 9.03 6.13 4.62
N GLY A 79 8.36 7.05 5.34
CA GLY A 79 8.93 8.32 5.76
C GLY A 79 9.21 9.26 4.59
N ILE A 80 8.52 9.09 3.46
CA ILE A 80 8.65 9.95 2.28
C ILE A 80 7.81 11.20 2.54
N VAL A 81 8.45 12.26 3.03
CA VAL A 81 7.86 13.61 3.13
C VAL A 81 8.33 14.40 1.91
N ASP A 82 7.39 15.00 1.17
CA ASP A 82 7.65 15.83 -0.03
C ASP A 82 8.47 15.15 -1.15
N GLY A 83 8.37 13.82 -1.29
CA GLY A 83 9.03 13.08 -2.37
C GLY A 83 10.50 12.75 -2.12
N TYR A 84 11.05 13.10 -0.95
CA TYR A 84 12.38 12.71 -0.53
C TYR A 84 12.29 11.59 0.51
N ALA A 85 12.93 10.45 0.23
CA ALA A 85 13.13 9.41 1.23
C ALA A 85 14.25 9.85 2.18
N LEU A 86 13.90 10.24 3.40
CA LEU A 86 14.89 10.57 4.43
C LEU A 86 15.38 9.28 5.10
N ASP A 87 16.62 8.86 4.82
CA ASP A 87 17.24 7.74 5.51
C ASP A 87 17.61 8.15 6.95
N LEU A 88 16.69 7.89 7.87
CA LEU A 88 16.86 8.18 9.29
C LEU A 88 17.96 7.34 9.95
N ILE A 89 18.33 6.18 9.38
CA ILE A 89 19.42 5.35 9.91
C ILE A 89 20.75 6.01 9.57
N GLU A 90 20.96 6.36 8.31
CA GLU A 90 22.19 7.03 7.87
C GLU A 90 22.34 8.42 8.51
N ALA A 91 21.24 9.18 8.60
CA ALA A 91 21.24 10.46 9.30
C ALA A 91 21.63 10.30 10.78
N ARG A 92 21.04 9.33 11.48
CA ARG A 92 21.39 9.04 12.89
C ARG A 92 22.84 8.63 13.03
N ARG A 93 23.36 7.79 12.13
CA ARG A 93 24.76 7.35 12.13
C ARG A 93 25.70 8.55 11.96
N THR A 94 25.44 9.39 10.95
CA THR A 94 26.27 10.56 10.65
C THR A 94 26.24 11.58 11.79
N ILE A 95 25.06 11.91 12.33
CA ILE A 95 24.93 12.82 13.47
C ILE A 95 25.63 12.23 14.71
N GLY A 96 25.42 10.94 14.98
CA GLY A 96 26.07 10.24 16.09
C GLY A 96 27.60 10.29 16.00
N CYS A 97 28.18 10.03 14.83
CA CYS A 97 29.62 10.15 14.59
C CYS A 97 30.12 11.58 14.81
N ARG A 98 29.41 12.59 14.32
CA ARG A 98 29.77 14.01 14.52
C ARG A 98 29.73 14.40 16.00
N LEU A 99 28.69 14.02 16.72
CA LEU A 99 28.58 14.25 18.16
C LEU A 99 29.67 13.51 18.94
N ALA A 100 30.02 12.29 18.55
CA ALA A 100 31.11 11.54 19.18
C ALA A 100 32.47 12.23 19.00
N ARG A 101 32.72 12.81 17.82
CA ARG A 101 33.93 13.62 17.57
C ARG A 101 33.95 14.88 18.42
N LEU A 102 32.85 15.62 18.50
CA LEU A 102 32.74 16.80 19.37
C LEU A 102 32.97 16.45 20.83
N ARG A 103 32.37 15.36 21.33
CA ARG A 103 32.61 14.88 22.70
C ARG A 103 34.06 14.49 22.95
N ARG A 104 34.77 13.98 21.94
CA ARG A 104 36.20 13.67 22.05
C ARG A 104 37.04 14.95 22.16
N CYS A 105 36.79 15.94 21.31
CA CYS A 105 37.47 17.24 21.38
C CYS A 105 37.16 18.00 22.69
N CYS A 106 35.91 17.99 23.15
CA CYS A 106 35.52 18.65 24.40
C CYS A 106 36.02 17.92 25.67
N ARG A 107 36.47 16.66 25.57
CA ARG A 107 37.09 15.93 26.68
C ARG A 107 38.58 16.25 26.86
N GLU A 108 39.24 16.87 25.89
CA GLU A 108 40.61 17.38 26.02
C GLU A 108 40.66 18.74 26.74
N GLY A 109 39.51 19.36 27.01
CA GLY A 109 39.38 20.67 27.64
C GLY A 109 38.73 20.67 29.03
N GLN A 110 38.69 19.55 29.75
CA GLN A 110 38.34 19.57 31.18
C GLN A 110 39.54 20.19 31.92
N VAL A 111 39.59 21.52 31.94
CA VAL A 111 40.53 22.27 32.78
C VAL A 111 40.24 21.84 34.21
N SER A 112 41.21 21.16 34.81
CA SER A 112 41.20 20.84 36.23
C SER A 112 40.95 22.13 37.01
N GLY A 113 39.75 22.24 37.60
CA GLY A 113 39.51 23.15 38.72
C GLY A 113 40.01 22.52 40.00
#